data_AF-A0A174ZQR3-F1
#
_entry.id   AF-A0A174ZQR3-F1
#
_cell.length_a   1.000
_cell.length_b   1.000
_cell.length_c   1.000
_cell.angle_alpha   90.00
_cell.angle_beta   90.00
_cell.angle_gamma   90.00
#
_symmetry.space_group_name_H-M   'P 1'
#
loop_
_entity.id
_entity.type
_entity.pdbx_description
1 polymer ?
#
loop_
_entity_poly.entity_id
_entity_poly.type
_entity_poly.pdbx_seq_one_letter_code
_entity_poly.pdbx_strand_id
1 'polypeptide(L)' 'MFAKCLAGRPGTADEVANVAELLMSDKDAFITGSTFLMDGGTTASYYYGPLRP' A
#
# COMPACT_ATOMS: atom_id res chain seq x y z
N MET A 1 -8.80 -12.92 8.78
CA MET A 1 -8.68 -11.69 7.96
C MET A 1 -7.27 -11.54 7.39
N PHE A 2 -6.23 -11.42 8.22
CA PHE A 2 -4.84 -11.20 7.76
C PHE A 2 -4.19 -12.33 6.97
N ALA A 3 -4.66 -13.57 7.10
CA ALA A 3 -4.20 -14.69 6.27
C ALA A 3 -4.51 -14.53 4.76
N LYS A 4 -5.39 -13.60 4.38
CA LYS A 4 -5.69 -13.24 2.98
C LYS A 4 -4.92 -11.99 2.51
N CYS A 5 -4.24 -11.30 3.43
CA CYS A 5 -3.31 -10.23 3.11
C CYS A 5 -2.02 -10.87 2.60
N LEU A 6 -1.51 -10.41 1.46
CA LEU A 6 -0.31 -10.99 0.86
C LEU A 6 0.93 -10.69 1.70
N ALA A 7 0.94 -9.54 2.38
CA ALA A 7 1.94 -9.21 3.40
C ALA A 7 1.87 -10.13 4.64
N GLY A 8 0.82 -10.94 4.80
CA GLY A 8 0.66 -11.90 5.90
C GLY A 8 0.39 -11.27 7.29
N ARG A 9 0.27 -9.94 7.35
CA ARG A 9 0.07 -9.17 8.59
C ARG A 9 -0.80 -7.93 8.35
N PRO A 10 -1.36 -7.32 9.42
CA PRO A 10 -1.89 -5.96 9.31
C PRO A 10 -0.78 -4.95 8.99
N GLY A 11 -1.17 -3.89 8.29
CA GLY A 11 -0.37 -2.67 8.22
C GLY A 11 -0.43 -1.90 9.54
N THR A 12 0.57 -1.05 9.81
CA THR A 12 0.61 -0.17 10.97
C THR A 12 0.33 1.29 10.59
N ALA A 13 0.02 2.13 11.58
CA ALA A 13 -0.14 3.57 11.37
C ALA A 13 1.16 4.22 10.88
N ASP A 14 2.31 3.78 11.40
CA ASP A 14 3.63 4.27 10.97
C ASP A 14 3.91 3.96 9.50
N GLU A 15 3.47 2.80 9.00
CA GLU A 15 3.60 2.48 7.58
C GLU A 15 2.81 3.43 6.69
N VAL A 16 1.59 3.81 7.10
CA VAL A 16 0.80 4.81 6.39
C VAL A 16 1.46 6.20 6.49
N ALA A 17 2.04 6.53 7.65
CA ALA A 17 2.76 7.79 7.86
C ALA A 17 3.98 7.92 6.93
N ASN A 18 4.67 6.82 6.61
CA ASN A 18 5.79 6.85 5.66
C ASN A 18 5.36 7.27 4.25
N VAL A 19 4.14 6.91 3.80
CA VAL A 19 3.62 7.41 2.52
C VAL A 19 3.22 8.88 2.61
N ALA A 20 2.66 9.32 3.75
CA ALA A 20 2.43 10.74 3.97
C ALA A 20 3.74 11.54 3.96
N GLU A 21 4.80 11.05 4.60
CA GLU A 21 6.14 11.65 4.57
C GLU A 21 6.67 11.75 3.14
N LEU A 22 6.57 10.68 2.35
CA LEU A 22 6.96 10.69 0.94
C LEU A 22 6.22 11.80 0.17
N LEU A 23 4.91 11.90 0.35
CA LEU A 23 4.04 12.87 -0.33
C LEU A 23 4.15 14.30 0.21
N MET A 24 4.79 14.53 1.37
CA MET A 24 5.04 15.87 1.91
C MET A 24 6.49 16.32 1.70
N SER A 25 7.33 15.45 1.14
CA SER A 25 8.73 15.75 0.82
C SER A 25 8.88 16.23 -0.62
N ASP A 26 10.01 16.87 -0.93
CA ASP A 26 10.35 17.31 -2.31
C ASP A 26 10.35 16.19 -3.36
N LYS A 27 10.30 14.92 -2.95
CA LYS A 27 10.21 13.75 -3.84
C LYS A 27 8.84 13.63 -4.51
N ASP A 28 7.81 14.31 -3.99
CA ASP A 28 6.44 14.28 -4.50
C ASP A 28 6.23 15.17 -5.75
N ALA A 29 7.26 15.87 -6.24
CA ALA A 29 7.16 17.00 -7.16
C ALA A 29 6.33 16.80 -8.45
N PHE A 30 6.02 15.55 -8.84
CA PHE A 30 5.16 15.23 -9.98
C PHE A 30 4.01 14.25 -9.65
N ILE A 31 3.72 14.06 -8.37
CA ILE A 31 2.67 13.19 -7.86
C ILE A 31 1.47 14.07 -7.51
N THR A 32 0.49 14.15 -8.41
CA THR A 32 -0.76 14.87 -8.18
C THR A 32 -1.93 14.14 -8.83
N GLY A 33 -3.13 14.25 -8.25
CA GLY A 33 -4.34 13.56 -8.73
C GLY A 33 -4.30 12.03 -8.60
N SER A 34 -3.35 11.49 -7.85
CA SER A 34 -3.12 10.05 -7.69
C SER A 34 -3.68 9.50 -6.37
N THR A 35 -4.01 8.22 -6.36
CA THR A 35 -4.35 7.46 -5.15
C THR A 35 -3.29 6.39 -4.89
N PHE A 36 -2.80 6.29 -3.65
CA PHE A 36 -1.87 5.24 -3.23
C PHE A 36 -2.60 4.18 -2.41
N LEU A 37 -2.76 2.98 -2.99
CA LEU A 37 -3.35 1.85 -2.29
C LEU A 37 -2.28 1.13 -1.46
N MET A 38 -2.44 1.13 -0.14
CA MET A 38 -1.52 0.53 0.83
C MET A 38 -2.22 -0.54 1.68
N ASP A 39 -2.47 -1.71 1.10
CA ASP A 39 -3.32 -2.74 1.74
C ASP A 39 -2.64 -4.12 1.85
N GLY A 40 -1.30 -4.14 1.72
CA GLY A 40 -0.50 -5.37 1.76
C GLY A 40 -0.82 -6.35 0.63
N GLY A 41 -1.38 -5.87 -0.49
CA GLY A 41 -1.71 -6.68 -1.67
C GLY A 41 -3.06 -7.39 -1.59
N THR A 42 -3.91 -7.02 -0.63
CA THR A 42 -5.22 -7.66 -0.41
C THR A 42 -6.18 -7.43 -1.57
N THR A 43 -6.28 -6.21 -2.08
CA THR A 43 -7.14 -5.86 -3.21
C THR A 43 -6.67 -6.55 -4.48
N ALA A 44 -5.36 -6.55 -4.73
CA ALA A 44 -4.79 -7.22 -5.89
C ALA A 44 -5.02 -8.74 -5.83
N SER A 45 -4.84 -9.37 -4.66
CA SER A 45 -5.09 -10.81 -4.50
C SER A 45 -6.58 -11.16 -4.63
N TYR A 46 -7.46 -10.27 -4.20
CA TYR A 46 -8.91 -10.44 -4.33
C TYR A 46 -9.35 -10.47 -5.80
N TYR A 47 -8.87 -9.55 -6.63
CA TYR A 47 -9.26 -9.47 -8.04
C TYR A 47 -8.50 -10.43 -8.96
N TYR A 48 -7.24 -10.75 -8.64
CA TYR A 48 -6.35 -11.46 -9.56
C TYR A 48 -5.81 -12.80 -9.04
N GLY A 49 -6.19 -13.22 -7.83
CA GLY A 49 -5.73 -14.47 -7.22
C GLY A 49 -4.32 -14.38 -6.62
N PRO A 50 -3.65 -15.52 -6.35
CA PRO A 50 -2.31 -15.52 -5.77
C PRO A 50 -1.32 -14.82 -6.71
N LEU A 51 -0.82 -13.64 -6.32
CA LEU A 51 0.17 -12.91 -7.09
C LEU A 51 1.50 -13.67 -7.06
N ARG A 52 2.12 -13.86 -8.24
CA ARG A 52 3.44 -14.48 -8.34
C ARG A 52 4.52 -13.44 -8.03
N PRO A 53 5.55 -13.77 -7.23
CA PRO A 53 6.66 -12.88 -6.94
C PRO A 53 7.49 -12.57 -8.20
#